data_AF-A0A2I0CVU8-F1
#
_entry.id   AF-A0A2I0CVU8-F1
#
_cell.length_a   1.000
_cell.length_b   1.000
_cell.length_c   1.000
_cell.angle_alpha   90.00
_cell.angle_beta   90.00
_cell.angle_gamma   90.00
#
_symmetry.space_group_name_H-M   'P 1'
#
loop_
_entity.id
_entity.type
_entity.pdbx_description
1 polymer ?
#
loop_
_entity_poly.entity_id
_entity_poly.type
_entity_poly.pdbx_seq_one_letter_code
_entity_poly.pdbx_strand_id
1 'polypeptide(L)'
;PYNVLLQQLFLALQSGRTGRGTLKKTLLARPAFSGIRKAELEHLIRYLVDEGYIATDGEMLMPGTEAERVLGRSNWKDLYSVIAGGGEYRAITPEGDAVGKLDARFVTSHSDGDVTLGGQTWSMVKCDEGHNIVVVVPSGGGGARTFWRGSGEAGFSGLICERAGAIRKEGATRLPLGEPEQAVLHKALQTIPEGVDGNGLFVRERKRAGRRIVEVYSFHGSRFNRVLAPLLAHCLGERARVSSGDFLLRVSGAGKQDTLARVIAGLEAVRVLSTEEIAEFLPAPQRDAWKFAGLLSEPLFRKTVLSDYYHITGFRQRLAGMAVTTLPSVSAEPDTGE
;
A
#
# COMPACT_ATOMS: atom_id res chain seq x y z
N PRO A 1 -3.70 15.05 -4.18
CA PRO A 1 -3.33 14.05 -5.20
C PRO A 1 -2.60 14.66 -6.42
N TYR A 2 -1.26 14.62 -6.41
CA TYR A 2 -0.43 15.19 -7.49
C TYR A 2 -0.55 14.41 -8.82
N ASN A 3 -0.75 13.09 -8.76
CA ASN A 3 -1.00 12.27 -9.96
C ASN A 3 -2.21 12.78 -10.76
N VAL A 4 -3.31 13.07 -10.06
CA VAL A 4 -4.53 13.61 -10.68
C VAL A 4 -4.32 15.07 -11.10
N LEU A 5 -3.57 15.87 -10.32
CA LEU A 5 -3.25 17.25 -10.69
C LEU A 5 -2.51 17.31 -12.03
N LEU A 6 -1.50 16.46 -12.23
CA LEU A 6 -0.75 16.36 -13.48
C LEU A 6 -1.65 16.01 -14.66
N GLN A 7 -2.50 15.00 -14.51
CA GLN A 7 -3.49 14.65 -15.55
C GLN A 7 -4.36 15.85 -15.91
N GLN A 8 -4.91 16.55 -14.92
CA GLN A 8 -5.80 17.69 -15.15
C GLN A 8 -5.08 18.90 -15.73
N LEU A 9 -3.80 19.07 -15.41
CA LEU A 9 -2.93 20.07 -16.03
C LEU A 9 -2.78 19.79 -17.53
N PHE A 10 -2.40 18.56 -17.91
CA PHE A 10 -2.21 18.23 -19.32
C PHE A 10 -3.53 18.18 -20.11
N LEU A 11 -4.65 17.79 -19.50
CA LEU A 11 -5.96 17.90 -20.14
C LEU A 11 -6.32 19.35 -20.45
N ALA A 12 -5.96 20.30 -19.57
CA ALA A 12 -6.18 21.72 -19.82
C ALA A 12 -5.29 22.26 -20.96
N LEU A 13 -4.06 21.73 -21.10
CA LEU A 13 -3.12 22.10 -22.16
C LEU A 13 -3.40 21.38 -23.49
N GLN A 14 -4.04 20.21 -23.48
CA GLN A 14 -4.37 19.45 -24.69
C GLN A 14 -5.27 20.26 -25.64
N SER A 15 -6.16 21.07 -25.08
CA SER A 15 -7.08 21.94 -25.85
C SER A 15 -6.39 23.15 -26.51
N GLY A 16 -5.08 23.33 -26.32
CA GLY A 16 -4.27 24.39 -26.90
C GLY A 16 -3.59 25.29 -25.86
N ARG A 17 -3.25 26.51 -26.29
CA ARG A 17 -2.51 27.47 -25.46
C ARG A 17 -3.39 27.98 -24.31
N THR A 18 -2.89 27.87 -23.08
CA THR A 18 -3.59 28.35 -21.87
C THR A 18 -2.71 29.33 -21.10
N GLY A 19 -3.27 30.49 -20.73
CA GLY A 19 -2.55 31.45 -19.89
C GLY A 19 -2.21 30.89 -18.50
N ARG A 20 -0.98 31.11 -18.04
CA ARG A 20 -0.47 30.61 -16.75
C ARG A 20 -1.36 30.96 -15.57
N GLY A 21 -1.87 32.19 -15.51
CA GLY A 21 -2.81 32.64 -14.47
C GLY A 21 -4.15 31.87 -14.52
N THR A 22 -4.70 31.69 -15.72
CA THR A 22 -5.95 30.96 -15.96
C THR A 22 -5.82 29.50 -15.56
N LEU A 23 -4.74 28.82 -15.96
CA LEU A 23 -4.47 27.43 -15.60
C LEU A 23 -4.46 27.25 -14.08
N LYS A 24 -3.69 28.09 -13.37
CA LYS A 24 -3.60 28.05 -11.91
C LYS A 24 -4.95 28.26 -11.23
N LYS A 25 -5.71 29.26 -11.68
CA LYS A 25 -7.04 29.55 -11.13
C LYS A 25 -7.99 28.38 -11.34
N THR A 26 -8.03 27.82 -12.56
CA THR A 26 -8.93 26.71 -12.91
C THR A 26 -8.60 25.43 -12.15
N LEU A 27 -7.32 25.09 -11.99
CA LEU A 27 -6.90 23.92 -11.22
C LEU A 27 -7.24 24.12 -9.73
N LEU A 28 -6.78 25.22 -9.12
CA LEU A 28 -6.96 25.44 -7.67
C LEU A 28 -8.41 25.70 -7.25
N ALA A 29 -9.31 26.03 -8.18
CA ALA A 29 -10.75 26.15 -7.90
C ALA A 29 -11.41 24.79 -7.60
N ARG A 30 -10.76 23.66 -7.89
CA ARG A 30 -11.33 22.33 -7.71
C ARG A 30 -11.12 21.84 -6.27
N PRO A 31 -12.18 21.39 -5.56
CA PRO A 31 -12.08 20.94 -4.16
C PRO A 31 -11.04 19.84 -3.93
N ALA A 32 -10.84 18.95 -4.92
CA ALA A 32 -9.85 17.88 -4.88
C ALA A 32 -8.39 18.36 -4.74
N PHE A 33 -8.12 19.63 -5.03
CA PHE A 33 -6.79 20.24 -4.96
C PHE A 33 -6.66 21.31 -3.86
N SER A 34 -7.64 21.40 -2.95
CA SER A 34 -7.66 22.38 -1.86
C SER A 34 -6.43 22.30 -0.93
N GLY A 35 -5.85 21.12 -0.76
CA GLY A 35 -4.61 20.91 0.02
C GLY A 35 -3.31 21.27 -0.72
N ILE A 36 -3.36 21.70 -1.98
CA ILE A 36 -2.18 22.03 -2.78
C ILE A 36 -1.96 23.55 -2.73
N ARG A 37 -0.79 23.97 -2.24
CA ARG A 37 -0.46 25.40 -2.13
C ARG A 37 -0.15 25.98 -3.50
N LYS A 38 -0.47 27.26 -3.71
CA LYS A 38 -0.15 27.98 -4.96
C LYS A 38 1.34 27.90 -5.33
N ALA A 39 2.23 27.99 -4.33
CA ALA A 39 3.67 27.87 -4.52
C ALA A 39 4.09 26.46 -5.01
N GLU A 40 3.38 25.41 -4.58
CA GLU A 40 3.67 24.03 -5.01
C GLU A 40 3.24 23.80 -6.46
N LEU A 41 2.08 24.34 -6.85
CA LEU A 41 1.66 24.32 -8.25
C LEU A 41 2.61 25.12 -9.13
N GLU A 42 3.08 26.28 -8.67
CA GLU A 42 4.06 27.08 -9.42
C GLU A 42 5.40 26.35 -9.58
N HIS A 43 5.88 25.69 -8.52
CA HIS A 43 7.08 24.87 -8.57
C HIS A 43 6.91 23.70 -9.55
N LEU A 44 5.76 23.02 -9.53
CA LEU A 44 5.44 21.96 -10.49
C LEU A 44 5.46 22.47 -11.93
N ILE A 45 4.80 23.60 -12.21
CA ILE A 45 4.77 24.17 -13.56
C ILE A 45 6.19 24.52 -14.02
N ARG A 46 7.01 25.13 -13.16
CA ARG A 46 8.40 25.46 -13.49
C ARG A 46 9.21 24.22 -13.83
N TYR A 47 9.14 23.20 -12.97
CA TYR A 47 9.80 21.92 -13.21
C TYR A 47 9.38 21.31 -14.56
N LEU A 48 8.08 21.29 -14.88
CA LEU A 48 7.59 20.76 -16.15
C LEU A 48 8.04 21.58 -17.36
N VAL A 49 8.27 22.89 -17.20
CA VAL A 49 8.88 23.73 -18.24
C VAL A 49 10.35 23.38 -18.43
N ASP A 50 11.10 23.30 -17.33
CA ASP A 50 12.54 23.00 -17.34
C ASP A 50 12.83 21.62 -17.96
N GLU A 51 11.97 20.63 -17.71
CA GLU A 51 12.04 19.27 -18.27
C GLU A 51 11.44 19.15 -19.69
N GLY A 52 10.95 20.25 -20.28
CA GLY A 52 10.43 20.26 -21.67
C GLY A 52 9.05 19.62 -21.85
N TYR A 53 8.33 19.30 -20.77
CA TYR A 53 6.94 18.84 -20.84
C TYR A 53 5.95 19.98 -21.12
N ILE A 54 6.30 21.21 -20.75
CA ILE A 54 5.52 22.42 -21.05
C ILE A 54 6.40 23.38 -21.84
N ALA A 55 5.91 23.85 -22.97
CA ALA A 55 6.51 24.97 -23.70
C ALA A 55 5.82 26.29 -23.31
N THR A 56 6.57 27.38 -23.38
CA THR A 56 6.11 28.73 -23.01
C THR A 56 6.21 29.70 -24.19
N ASP A 57 5.20 30.53 -24.38
CA ASP A 57 5.20 31.70 -25.27
C ASP A 57 4.68 32.90 -24.47
N GLY A 58 5.59 33.69 -23.91
CA GLY A 58 5.27 34.68 -22.88
C GLY A 58 4.58 34.04 -21.67
N GLU A 59 3.37 34.50 -21.35
CA GLU A 59 2.54 33.95 -20.26
C GLU A 59 1.68 32.74 -20.68
N MET A 60 1.76 32.32 -21.95
CA MET A 60 1.00 31.20 -22.46
C MET A 60 1.77 29.90 -22.28
N LEU A 61 1.08 28.88 -21.78
CA LEU A 61 1.59 27.52 -21.62
C LEU A 61 0.96 26.62 -22.69
N MET A 62 1.76 25.72 -23.25
CA MET A 62 1.31 24.69 -24.19
C MET A 62 2.08 23.39 -23.96
N PRO A 63 1.59 22.25 -24.48
CA PRO A 63 2.38 21.02 -24.42
C PRO A 63 3.76 21.22 -25.05
N GLY A 64 4.81 20.77 -24.36
CA GLY A 64 6.16 20.73 -24.89
C GLY A 64 6.44 19.44 -25.65
N THR A 65 7.56 19.39 -26.36
CA THR A 65 7.99 18.23 -27.17
C THR A 65 8.01 16.93 -26.35
N GLU A 66 8.41 17.01 -25.08
CA GLU A 66 8.50 15.82 -24.24
C GLU A 66 7.13 15.32 -23.79
N ALA A 67 6.17 16.22 -23.55
CA ALA A 67 4.79 15.82 -23.29
C ALA A 67 4.15 15.18 -24.54
N GLU A 68 4.41 15.69 -25.73
CA GLU A 68 3.91 15.07 -26.97
C GLU A 68 4.49 13.66 -27.17
N ARG A 69 5.80 13.48 -26.90
CA ARG A 69 6.48 12.18 -27.00
C ARG A 69 5.92 11.13 -26.04
N VAL A 70 5.67 11.53 -24.78
CA VAL A 70 5.28 10.62 -23.69
C VAL A 70 3.76 10.45 -23.59
N LEU A 71 3.00 11.53 -23.71
CA LEU A 71 1.55 11.58 -23.46
C LEU A 71 0.72 11.72 -24.75
N GLY A 72 1.31 12.27 -25.82
CA GLY A 72 0.60 12.55 -27.08
C GLY A 72 0.27 11.33 -27.93
N ARG A 73 0.85 10.16 -27.61
CA ARG A 73 0.56 8.90 -28.30
C ARG A 73 -0.94 8.62 -28.33
N SER A 74 -1.43 8.09 -29.45
CA SER A 74 -2.84 7.75 -29.64
C SER A 74 -3.80 8.94 -29.40
N ASN A 75 -3.42 10.15 -29.80
CA ASN A 75 -4.20 11.38 -29.62
C ASN A 75 -4.52 11.68 -28.14
N TRP A 76 -3.51 11.61 -27.27
CA TRP A 76 -3.64 11.94 -25.84
C TRP A 76 -4.64 11.08 -25.05
N LYS A 77 -5.07 9.94 -25.60
CA LYS A 77 -6.02 9.03 -24.94
C LYS A 77 -5.56 8.60 -23.54
N ASP A 78 -4.25 8.56 -23.32
CA ASP A 78 -3.69 8.22 -22.01
C ASP A 78 -4.10 9.20 -20.91
N LEU A 79 -4.42 10.45 -21.24
CA LEU A 79 -4.92 11.42 -20.27
C LEU A 79 -6.33 11.12 -19.78
N TYR A 80 -7.10 10.24 -20.42
CA TYR A 80 -8.49 9.96 -20.03
C TYR A 80 -8.64 8.95 -18.88
N SER A 81 -7.54 8.40 -18.38
CA SER A 81 -7.53 7.55 -17.18
C SER A 81 -6.38 7.92 -16.25
N VAL A 82 -6.65 8.02 -14.94
CA VAL A 82 -5.63 8.13 -13.88
C VAL A 82 -5.15 6.77 -13.38
N ILE A 83 -5.90 5.73 -13.71
CA ILE A 83 -5.56 4.36 -13.40
C ILE A 83 -4.50 3.97 -14.44
N ALA A 84 -3.28 3.71 -13.97
CA ALA A 84 -2.27 3.06 -14.80
C ALA A 84 -2.93 1.82 -15.38
N GLY A 85 -2.89 1.69 -16.71
CA GLY A 85 -3.65 0.66 -17.41
C GLY A 85 -3.51 -0.65 -16.67
N GLY A 86 -4.65 -1.25 -16.28
CA GLY A 86 -4.69 -2.65 -15.87
C GLY A 86 -4.38 -3.47 -17.11
N GLY A 87 -3.13 -3.43 -17.56
CA GLY A 87 -2.67 -4.21 -18.68
C GLY A 87 -2.96 -5.66 -18.34
N GLU A 88 -3.60 -6.35 -19.25
CA GLU A 88 -3.65 -7.79 -19.19
C GLU A 88 -2.47 -8.29 -20.02
N TYR A 89 -1.60 -9.09 -19.43
CA TYR A 89 -0.65 -9.87 -20.20
C TYR A 89 -1.38 -11.07 -20.79
N ARG A 90 -1.21 -11.32 -22.08
CA ARG A 90 -1.65 -12.56 -22.70
C ARG A 90 -0.65 -13.65 -22.32
N ALA A 91 -1.13 -14.67 -21.63
CA ALA A 91 -0.35 -15.88 -21.38
C ALA A 91 -0.41 -16.75 -22.63
N ILE A 92 0.75 -16.99 -23.26
CA ILE A 92 0.88 -17.82 -24.46
C ILE A 92 1.85 -18.96 -24.22
N THR A 93 1.64 -20.10 -24.87
CA THR A 93 2.64 -21.18 -24.87
C THR A 93 3.82 -20.83 -25.79
N PRO A 94 4.97 -21.52 -25.70
CA PRO A 94 6.07 -21.35 -26.66
C PRO A 94 5.65 -21.58 -28.12
N GLU A 95 4.62 -22.40 -28.35
CA GLU A 95 4.03 -22.69 -29.65
C GLU A 95 3.10 -21.57 -30.16
N GLY A 96 2.74 -20.62 -29.29
CA GLY A 96 1.93 -19.44 -29.62
C GLY A 96 0.45 -19.54 -29.25
N ASP A 97 0.02 -20.63 -28.58
CA ASP A 97 -1.37 -20.81 -28.19
C ASP A 97 -1.74 -19.93 -26.99
N ALA A 98 -2.88 -19.25 -27.05
CA ALA A 98 -3.35 -18.40 -25.96
C ALA A 98 -3.98 -19.24 -24.84
N VAL A 99 -3.31 -19.27 -23.69
CA VAL A 99 -3.76 -19.99 -22.49
C VAL A 99 -4.77 -19.16 -21.69
N GLY A 100 -4.60 -17.84 -21.68
CA GLY A 100 -5.47 -16.93 -20.94
C GLY A 100 -4.86 -15.54 -20.79
N LYS A 101 -5.33 -14.83 -19.77
CA LYS A 101 -4.86 -13.48 -19.45
C LYS A 101 -4.46 -13.38 -17.99
N LEU A 102 -3.41 -12.60 -17.74
CA LEU A 102 -2.85 -12.33 -16.43
C LEU A 102 -2.87 -10.84 -16.13
N ASP A 103 -3.13 -10.45 -14.90
CA ASP A 103 -3.03 -9.06 -14.47
C ASP A 103 -1.55 -8.60 -14.55
N ALA A 104 -1.29 -7.43 -15.16
CA ALA A 104 0.07 -6.90 -15.31
C ALA A 104 0.81 -6.78 -13.97
N ARG A 105 0.12 -6.46 -12.86
CA ARG A 105 0.75 -6.37 -11.54
C ARG A 105 1.23 -7.73 -11.04
N PHE A 106 0.58 -8.81 -11.45
CA PHE A 106 1.04 -10.16 -11.12
C PHE A 106 2.32 -10.49 -11.88
N VAL A 107 2.33 -10.25 -13.18
CA VAL A 107 3.49 -10.50 -14.04
C VAL A 107 4.70 -9.68 -13.60
N THR A 108 4.51 -8.40 -13.29
CA THR A 108 5.63 -7.53 -12.88
C THR A 108 6.15 -7.83 -11.47
N SER A 109 5.31 -8.32 -10.56
CA SER A 109 5.74 -8.65 -9.19
C SER A 109 6.36 -10.05 -9.05
N HIS A 110 6.12 -10.95 -10.01
CA HIS A 110 6.56 -12.34 -9.96
C HIS A 110 6.99 -12.79 -11.36
N SER A 111 8.19 -12.39 -11.81
CA SER A 111 8.68 -12.72 -13.16
C SER A 111 8.85 -14.24 -13.41
N ASP A 112 9.06 -15.02 -12.34
CA ASP A 112 9.41 -16.45 -12.41
C ASP A 112 8.48 -17.36 -11.56
N GLY A 113 7.20 -17.00 -11.43
CA GLY A 113 6.22 -17.72 -10.62
C GLY A 113 5.36 -18.75 -11.38
N ASP A 114 4.89 -19.78 -10.66
CA ASP A 114 3.80 -20.64 -11.13
C ASP A 114 2.44 -19.93 -11.01
N VAL A 115 1.59 -20.09 -12.02
CA VAL A 115 0.23 -19.55 -12.08
C VAL A 115 -0.78 -20.62 -12.50
N THR A 116 -2.00 -20.54 -11.97
CA THR A 116 -3.09 -21.42 -12.40
C THR A 116 -3.97 -20.71 -13.42
N LEU A 117 -4.07 -21.26 -14.62
CA LEU A 117 -4.97 -20.80 -15.68
C LEU A 117 -5.78 -21.98 -16.21
N GLY A 118 -7.11 -21.85 -16.25
CA GLY A 118 -7.99 -22.91 -16.73
C GLY A 118 -7.94 -24.21 -15.91
N GLY A 119 -7.55 -24.13 -14.62
CA GLY A 119 -7.40 -25.30 -13.75
C GLY A 119 -6.09 -26.08 -13.93
N GLN A 120 -5.20 -25.62 -14.80
CA GLN A 120 -3.85 -26.17 -14.97
C GLN A 120 -2.79 -25.21 -14.42
N THR A 121 -1.68 -25.76 -13.95
CA THR A 121 -0.54 -24.97 -13.46
C THR A 121 0.45 -24.70 -14.60
N TRP A 122 0.91 -23.47 -14.67
CA TRP A 122 1.79 -22.95 -15.69
C TRP A 122 2.96 -22.20 -15.05
N SER A 123 4.19 -22.46 -15.44
CA SER A 123 5.35 -21.64 -15.05
C SER A 123 5.56 -20.52 -16.05
N MET A 124 5.71 -19.29 -15.57
CA MET A 124 6.13 -18.16 -16.41
C MET A 124 7.63 -18.28 -16.71
N VAL A 125 7.99 -18.29 -18.00
CA VAL A 125 9.39 -18.50 -18.44
C VAL A 125 9.98 -17.30 -19.19
N LYS A 126 9.12 -16.42 -19.73
CA LYS A 126 9.57 -15.20 -20.39
C LYS A 126 8.47 -14.14 -20.36
N CYS A 127 8.85 -12.90 -20.12
CA CYS A 127 7.97 -11.74 -20.21
C CYS A 127 8.41 -10.83 -21.36
N ASP A 128 7.48 -10.44 -22.21
CA ASP A 128 7.62 -9.35 -23.19
C ASP A 128 6.69 -8.22 -22.78
N GLU A 129 7.26 -7.25 -22.07
CA GLU A 129 6.57 -6.07 -21.56
C GLU A 129 6.14 -5.12 -22.70
N GLY A 130 6.86 -5.12 -23.82
CA GLY A 130 6.53 -4.27 -24.97
C GLY A 130 5.23 -4.67 -25.65
N HIS A 131 4.89 -5.96 -25.62
CA HIS A 131 3.69 -6.52 -26.25
C HIS A 131 2.63 -7.02 -25.26
N ASN A 132 2.86 -6.88 -23.95
CA ASN A 132 2.06 -7.45 -22.88
C ASN A 132 1.83 -8.96 -23.09
N ILE A 133 2.93 -9.71 -23.26
CA ILE A 133 2.89 -11.17 -23.46
C ILE A 133 3.76 -11.84 -22.40
N VAL A 134 3.25 -12.92 -21.80
CA VAL A 134 4.04 -13.84 -21.00
C VAL A 134 4.04 -15.19 -21.67
N VAL A 135 5.22 -15.75 -21.88
CA VAL A 135 5.37 -17.15 -22.31
C VAL A 135 5.28 -18.03 -21.08
N VAL A 136 4.40 -19.01 -21.12
CA VAL A 136 4.14 -19.96 -20.04
C VAL A 136 4.32 -21.39 -20.51
N VAL A 137 4.83 -22.26 -19.63
CA VAL A 137 4.96 -23.71 -19.90
C VAL A 137 4.21 -24.51 -18.84
N PRO A 138 3.64 -25.68 -19.17
CA PRO A 138 2.97 -26.53 -18.18
C PRO A 138 3.91 -26.90 -17.04
N SER A 139 3.44 -26.81 -15.78
CA SER A 139 4.22 -27.20 -14.61
C SER A 139 3.52 -28.26 -13.76
N GLY A 140 4.28 -29.28 -13.34
CA GLY A 140 3.78 -30.42 -12.56
C GLY A 140 3.90 -30.23 -11.04
N GLY A 141 4.35 -29.06 -10.58
CA GLY A 141 4.53 -28.77 -9.16
C GLY A 141 3.19 -28.60 -8.45
N GLY A 142 2.90 -29.47 -7.46
CA GLY A 142 1.68 -29.46 -6.64
C GLY A 142 1.59 -28.29 -5.64
N GLY A 143 2.02 -27.09 -6.03
CA GLY A 143 2.08 -25.91 -5.18
C GLY A 143 1.64 -24.63 -5.88
N ALA A 144 0.72 -24.73 -6.84
CA ALA A 144 0.20 -23.55 -7.52
C ALA A 144 -0.50 -22.65 -6.52
N ARG A 145 0.08 -21.48 -6.24
CA ARG A 145 -0.65 -20.41 -5.55
C ARG A 145 -1.71 -19.92 -6.53
N THR A 146 -2.95 -20.33 -6.33
CA THR A 146 -4.11 -19.69 -6.96
C THR A 146 -4.10 -18.22 -6.56
N PHE A 147 -3.68 -17.36 -7.48
CA PHE A 147 -3.54 -15.94 -7.22
C PHE A 147 -4.74 -15.20 -7.81
N TRP A 148 -5.87 -15.29 -7.13
CA TRP A 148 -6.91 -14.26 -7.26
C TRP A 148 -6.60 -13.21 -6.21
N ARG A 149 -5.70 -12.25 -6.51
CA ARG A 149 -5.66 -11.03 -5.70
C ARG A 149 -6.89 -10.19 -6.05
N GLY A 150 -8.04 -10.53 -5.46
CA GLY A 150 -9.07 -9.52 -5.21
C GLY A 150 -8.43 -8.46 -4.32
N SER A 151 -7.93 -7.37 -4.90
CA SER A 151 -7.25 -6.25 -4.22
C SER A 151 -6.31 -6.62 -3.04
N GLY A 152 -5.75 -7.83 -3.02
CA GLY A 152 -5.20 -8.46 -1.80
C GLY A 152 -3.95 -7.80 -1.23
N GLU A 153 -3.34 -6.87 -1.96
CA GLU A 153 -2.34 -5.98 -1.37
C GLU A 153 -2.97 -4.87 -0.53
N ALA A 154 -4.23 -4.49 -0.64
CA ALA A 154 -4.77 -3.44 0.23
C ALA A 154 -5.00 -3.95 1.67
N GLY A 155 -5.29 -5.25 1.81
CA GLY A 155 -5.79 -5.87 3.03
C GLY A 155 -7.05 -5.17 3.59
N PHE A 156 -7.39 -5.41 4.85
CA PHE A 156 -8.59 -4.83 5.45
C PHE A 156 -8.38 -3.37 5.91
N SER A 157 -9.42 -2.55 5.72
CA SER A 157 -9.42 -1.16 6.17
C SER A 157 -9.50 -1.06 7.69
N GLY A 158 -8.99 0.04 8.25
CA GLY A 158 -9.07 0.27 9.70
C GLY A 158 -10.49 0.26 10.23
N LEU A 159 -11.47 0.74 9.45
CA LEU A 159 -12.89 0.70 9.83
C LEU A 159 -13.38 -0.75 10.06
N ILE A 160 -13.05 -1.66 9.14
CA ILE A 160 -13.46 -3.07 9.25
C ILE A 160 -12.77 -3.74 10.42
N CYS A 161 -11.46 -3.50 10.58
CA CYS A 161 -10.69 -4.07 11.66
C CYS A 161 -11.16 -3.56 13.04
N GLU A 162 -11.46 -2.27 13.18
CA GLU A 162 -12.00 -1.71 14.43
C GLU A 162 -13.34 -2.36 14.80
N ARG A 163 -14.20 -2.63 13.80
CA ARG A 163 -15.46 -3.36 14.03
C ARG A 163 -15.23 -4.80 14.45
N ALA A 164 -14.23 -5.48 13.89
CA ALA A 164 -13.84 -6.80 14.38
C ALA A 164 -13.35 -6.74 15.84
N GLY A 165 -12.60 -5.71 16.22
CA GLY A 165 -12.19 -5.47 17.61
C GLY A 165 -13.38 -5.20 18.54
N ALA A 166 -14.37 -4.43 18.10
CA ALA A 166 -15.60 -4.19 18.85
C ALA A 166 -16.41 -5.48 19.06
N ILE A 167 -16.54 -6.33 18.04
CA ILE A 167 -17.18 -7.66 18.16
C ILE A 167 -16.41 -8.53 19.16
N ARG A 168 -15.07 -8.46 19.16
CA ARG A 168 -14.25 -9.17 20.16
C ARG A 168 -14.49 -8.67 21.59
N LYS A 169 -14.70 -7.37 21.76
CA LYS A 169 -15.05 -6.76 23.06
C LYS A 169 -16.43 -7.20 23.53
N GLU A 170 -17.41 -7.17 22.63
CA GLU A 170 -18.81 -7.51 22.92
C GLU A 170 -19.01 -9.03 23.07
N GLY A 171 -18.12 -9.85 22.51
CA GLY A 171 -18.22 -11.32 22.51
C GLY A 171 -19.30 -11.87 21.57
N ALA A 172 -20.02 -10.99 20.86
CA ALA A 172 -21.13 -11.32 19.98
C ALA A 172 -21.22 -10.31 18.82
N THR A 173 -21.99 -10.68 17.80
CA THR A 173 -22.35 -9.78 16.68
C THR A 173 -23.83 -9.40 16.76
N ARG A 174 -24.18 -8.27 16.16
CA ARG A 174 -25.58 -7.82 16.02
C ARG A 174 -26.32 -8.54 14.88
N LEU A 175 -25.59 -9.29 14.06
CA LEU A 175 -26.20 -10.08 13.00
C LEU A 175 -26.96 -11.26 13.62
N PRO A 176 -28.20 -11.56 13.15
CA PRO A 176 -28.95 -12.72 13.60
C PRO A 176 -28.33 -13.99 13.01
N LEU A 177 -27.28 -14.49 13.66
CA LEU A 177 -26.61 -15.73 13.29
C LEU A 177 -27.30 -16.93 13.93
N GLY A 178 -27.36 -18.06 13.23
CA GLY A 178 -27.78 -19.35 13.80
C GLY A 178 -26.75 -19.90 14.79
N GLU A 179 -27.14 -20.89 15.58
CA GLU A 179 -26.25 -21.52 16.56
C GLU A 179 -24.92 -22.04 15.96
N PRO A 180 -24.91 -22.70 14.77
CA PRO A 180 -23.65 -23.16 14.17
C PRO A 180 -22.70 -22.01 13.85
N GLU A 181 -23.20 -20.91 13.29
CA GLU A 181 -22.38 -19.75 12.93
C GLU A 181 -21.90 -19.00 14.18
N GLN A 182 -22.71 -18.92 15.23
CA GLN A 182 -22.30 -18.36 16.52
C GLN A 182 -21.16 -19.15 17.16
N ALA A 183 -21.21 -20.49 17.10
CA ALA A 183 -20.14 -21.35 17.59
C ALA A 183 -18.81 -21.10 16.85
N VAL A 184 -18.87 -20.97 15.52
CA VAL A 184 -17.69 -20.63 14.69
C VAL A 184 -17.15 -19.25 15.07
N LEU A 185 -18.01 -18.24 15.21
CA LEU A 185 -17.61 -16.90 15.64
C LEU A 185 -16.93 -16.95 17.02
N HIS A 186 -17.53 -17.65 17.99
CA HIS A 186 -16.98 -17.75 19.33
C HIS A 186 -15.58 -18.39 19.32
N LYS A 187 -15.40 -19.49 18.57
CA LYS A 187 -14.09 -20.13 18.38
C LYS A 187 -13.08 -19.16 17.76
N ALA A 188 -13.48 -18.35 16.78
CA ALA A 188 -12.61 -17.34 16.20
C ALA A 188 -12.22 -16.26 17.21
N LEU A 189 -13.16 -15.76 18.02
CA LEU A 189 -12.89 -14.74 19.04
C LEU A 189 -11.94 -15.22 20.14
N GLN A 190 -11.97 -16.51 20.49
CA GLN A 190 -11.04 -17.12 21.45
C GLN A 190 -9.57 -17.07 20.99
N THR A 191 -9.32 -16.97 19.68
CA THR A 191 -7.95 -16.82 19.16
C THR A 191 -7.35 -15.44 19.46
N ILE A 192 -8.20 -14.45 19.79
CA ILE A 192 -7.81 -13.09 20.14
C ILE A 192 -7.80 -12.99 21.67
N PRO A 193 -6.75 -12.42 22.29
CA PRO A 193 -6.62 -12.35 23.75
C PRO A 193 -7.75 -11.57 24.41
N GLU A 194 -8.10 -11.97 25.64
CA GLU A 194 -8.98 -11.16 26.48
C GLU A 194 -8.35 -9.80 26.79
N GLY A 195 -9.18 -8.76 26.89
CA GLY A 195 -8.75 -7.38 27.10
C GLY A 195 -8.44 -6.60 25.81
N VAL A 196 -8.36 -7.26 24.65
CA VAL A 196 -8.31 -6.55 23.36
C VAL A 196 -9.69 -6.03 23.02
N ASP A 197 -9.81 -4.71 22.89
CA ASP A 197 -11.10 -4.05 22.68
C ASP A 197 -11.23 -3.31 21.34
N GLY A 198 -10.17 -3.38 20.51
CA GLY A 198 -10.10 -2.76 19.19
C GLY A 198 -9.71 -1.28 19.18
N ASN A 199 -9.57 -0.64 20.35
CA ASN A 199 -9.21 0.77 20.47
C ASN A 199 -7.86 0.92 21.18
N GLY A 200 -6.78 1.00 20.40
CA GLY A 200 -5.42 1.18 20.91
C GLY A 200 -4.48 0.07 20.48
N LEU A 201 -3.33 -0.03 21.16
CA LEU A 201 -2.32 -1.05 20.92
C LEU A 201 -2.22 -1.96 22.14
N PHE A 202 -2.49 -3.25 21.95
CA PHE A 202 -2.40 -4.25 23.02
C PHE A 202 -1.18 -5.11 22.81
N VAL A 203 -0.26 -5.10 23.78
CA VAL A 203 1.06 -5.71 23.64
C VAL A 203 1.14 -6.93 24.56
N ARG A 204 1.54 -8.07 24.00
CA ARG A 204 1.68 -9.33 24.73
C ARG A 204 2.98 -10.04 24.37
N GLU A 205 3.68 -10.57 25.36
CA GLU A 205 4.81 -11.47 25.13
C GLU A 205 4.36 -12.92 25.06
N ARG A 206 4.86 -13.63 24.05
CA ARG A 206 4.67 -15.07 23.86
C ARG A 206 6.03 -15.75 23.63
N LYS A 207 6.24 -16.89 24.28
CA LYS A 207 7.40 -17.76 24.02
C LYS A 207 7.01 -18.85 23.03
N ARG A 208 7.70 -18.95 21.89
CA ARG A 208 7.50 -20.03 20.91
C ARG A 208 8.84 -20.63 20.50
N ALA A 209 9.02 -21.95 20.66
CA ALA A 209 10.24 -22.67 20.30
C ALA A 209 11.54 -22.00 20.81
N GLY A 210 11.57 -21.61 22.08
CA GLY A 210 12.72 -20.93 22.71
C GLY A 210 12.94 -19.47 22.29
N ARG A 211 12.15 -18.93 21.35
CA ARG A 211 12.21 -17.53 20.92
C ARG A 211 11.09 -16.72 21.59
N ARG A 212 11.44 -15.50 22.04
CA ARG A 212 10.45 -14.51 22.53
C ARG A 212 9.92 -13.74 21.33
N ILE A 213 8.60 -13.73 21.20
CA ILE A 213 7.87 -12.97 20.19
C ILE A 213 6.93 -12.03 20.94
N VAL A 214 6.91 -10.77 20.56
CA VAL A 214 5.93 -9.80 21.07
C VAL A 214 4.85 -9.60 20.02
N GLU A 215 3.61 -9.84 20.40
CA GLU A 215 2.42 -9.61 19.59
C GLU A 215 1.85 -8.24 19.96
N VAL A 216 1.66 -7.38 18.96
CA VAL A 216 1.04 -6.06 19.09
C VAL A 216 -0.28 -6.08 18.33
N TYR A 217 -1.39 -6.22 19.03
CA TYR A 217 -2.73 -6.17 18.46
C TYR A 217 -3.15 -4.72 18.28
N SER A 218 -3.45 -4.32 17.05
CA SER A 218 -3.82 -2.95 16.71
C SER A 218 -5.25 -2.82 16.21
N PHE A 219 -5.76 -3.79 15.44
CA PHE A 219 -7.07 -3.70 14.77
C PHE A 219 -7.28 -2.41 13.93
N HIS A 220 -6.21 -1.78 13.45
CA HIS A 220 -6.29 -0.55 12.64
C HIS A 220 -6.05 -0.78 11.13
N GLY A 221 -6.04 -2.04 10.70
CA GLY A 221 -5.95 -2.42 9.30
C GLY A 221 -4.54 -2.47 8.76
N SER A 222 -4.41 -3.09 7.59
CA SER A 222 -3.12 -3.44 6.98
C SER A 222 -2.30 -2.21 6.63
N ARG A 223 -2.95 -1.15 6.14
CA ARG A 223 -2.28 0.11 5.81
C ARG A 223 -1.58 0.72 7.01
N PHE A 224 -2.27 0.81 8.15
CA PHE A 224 -1.70 1.33 9.39
C PHE A 224 -0.53 0.45 9.85
N ASN A 225 -0.72 -0.87 9.86
CA ASN A 225 0.29 -1.81 10.34
C ASN A 225 1.53 -1.88 9.42
N ARG A 226 1.38 -1.60 8.13
CA ARG A 226 2.50 -1.52 7.17
C ARG A 226 3.34 -0.26 7.31
N VAL A 227 2.77 0.81 7.83
CA VAL A 227 3.56 1.99 8.22
C VAL A 227 4.22 1.75 9.57
N LEU A 228 3.48 1.21 10.54
CA LEU A 228 4.01 0.97 11.89
C LEU A 228 5.14 -0.06 11.91
N ALA A 229 5.06 -1.13 11.11
CA ALA A 229 6.06 -2.20 11.12
C ALA A 229 7.51 -1.74 10.83
N PRO A 230 7.81 -1.07 9.70
CA PRO A 230 9.17 -0.61 9.40
C PRO A 230 9.64 0.46 10.38
N LEU A 231 8.76 1.37 10.82
CA LEU A 231 9.11 2.40 11.81
C LEU A 231 9.46 1.77 13.17
N LEU A 232 8.67 0.80 13.62
CA LEU A 232 8.95 0.08 14.86
C LEU A 232 10.22 -0.75 14.76
N ALA A 233 10.45 -1.41 13.62
CA ALA A 233 11.70 -2.13 13.37
C ALA A 233 12.91 -1.19 13.46
N HIS A 234 12.82 -0.01 12.86
CA HIS A 234 13.84 1.03 12.93
C HIS A 234 14.11 1.45 14.38
N CYS A 235 13.08 1.79 15.17
CA CYS A 235 13.24 2.19 16.57
C CYS A 235 13.79 1.07 17.47
N LEU A 236 13.60 -0.21 17.11
CA LEU A 236 14.10 -1.35 17.86
C LEU A 236 15.53 -1.76 17.47
N GLY A 237 16.05 -1.27 16.34
CA GLY A 237 17.39 -1.53 15.81
C GLY A 237 17.48 -2.75 14.88
N GLU A 238 18.62 -2.90 14.21
CA GLU A 238 18.84 -3.78 13.04
C GLU A 238 18.51 -5.28 13.25
N ARG A 239 18.58 -5.77 14.49
CA ARG A 239 18.28 -7.18 14.80
C ARG A 239 16.79 -7.47 14.93
N ALA A 240 15.97 -6.44 15.12
CA ALA A 240 14.54 -6.59 15.28
C ALA A 240 13.87 -6.77 13.92
N ARG A 241 12.94 -7.72 13.84
CA ARG A 241 12.11 -7.95 12.66
C ARG A 241 10.66 -7.80 13.06
N VAL A 242 9.93 -6.97 12.31
CA VAL A 242 8.52 -6.71 12.54
C VAL A 242 7.73 -7.12 11.30
N SER A 243 6.88 -8.11 11.43
CA SER A 243 5.91 -8.49 10.39
C SER A 243 4.54 -7.95 10.74
N SER A 244 3.80 -7.43 9.75
CA SER A 244 2.44 -6.93 9.93
C SER A 244 1.40 -7.80 9.23
N GLY A 245 0.25 -7.97 9.89
CA GLY A 245 -1.01 -8.42 9.29
C GLY A 245 -2.10 -7.37 9.49
N ASP A 246 -3.35 -7.75 9.32
CA ASP A 246 -4.49 -6.81 9.35
C ASP A 246 -4.87 -6.37 10.78
N PHE A 247 -4.78 -7.30 11.74
CA PHE A 247 -5.13 -7.06 13.15
C PHE A 247 -3.93 -6.96 14.09
N LEU A 248 -2.77 -7.50 13.69
CA LEU A 248 -1.62 -7.67 14.58
C LEU A 248 -0.28 -7.42 13.88
N LEU A 249 0.69 -6.97 14.66
CA LEU A 249 2.12 -7.00 14.32
C LEU A 249 2.83 -8.05 15.18
N ARG A 250 3.82 -8.73 14.62
CA ARG A 250 4.71 -9.64 15.37
C ARG A 250 6.11 -9.08 15.34
N VAL A 251 6.66 -8.88 16.53
CA VAL A 251 8.04 -8.43 16.74
C VAL A 251 8.87 -9.61 17.21
N SER A 252 9.97 -9.85 16.53
CA SER A 252 10.97 -10.85 16.90
C SER A 252 12.36 -10.21 16.93
N GLY A 253 13.28 -10.78 17.71
CA GLY A 253 14.65 -10.26 17.79
C GLY A 253 14.82 -8.97 18.61
N ALA A 254 13.80 -8.55 19.37
CA ALA A 254 13.83 -7.36 20.24
C ALA A 254 14.61 -7.57 21.57
N GLY A 255 15.66 -8.39 21.56
CA GLY A 255 16.50 -8.67 22.74
C GLY A 255 16.04 -9.86 23.59
N LYS A 256 16.88 -10.25 24.56
CA LYS A 256 16.69 -11.44 25.43
C LYS A 256 16.06 -11.12 26.80
N GLN A 257 16.18 -9.87 27.24
CA GLN A 257 15.65 -9.32 28.50
C GLN A 257 14.75 -8.12 28.19
N ASP A 258 13.73 -7.90 29.04
CA ASP A 258 12.79 -6.78 28.97
C ASP A 258 12.20 -6.53 27.57
N THR A 259 12.01 -7.61 26.80
CA THR A 259 11.57 -7.55 25.40
C THR A 259 10.26 -6.78 25.26
N LEU A 260 9.30 -7.00 26.16
CA LEU A 260 8.02 -6.30 26.19
C LEU A 260 8.17 -4.80 26.42
N ALA A 261 8.96 -4.39 27.42
CA ALA A 261 9.22 -2.99 27.73
C ALA A 261 9.96 -2.28 26.59
N ARG A 262 10.91 -2.97 25.94
CA ARG A 262 11.61 -2.44 24.75
C ARG A 262 10.66 -2.19 23.58
N VAL A 263 9.70 -3.09 23.35
CA VAL A 263 8.68 -2.90 22.30
C VAL A 263 7.75 -1.74 22.61
N ILE A 264 7.31 -1.59 23.87
CA ILE A 264 6.50 -0.46 24.30
C ILE A 264 7.28 0.85 24.11
N ALA A 265 8.53 0.92 24.56
CA ALA A 265 9.40 2.08 24.34
C ALA A 265 9.60 2.39 22.85
N GLY A 266 9.71 1.35 22.00
CA GLY A 266 9.77 1.52 20.54
C GLY A 266 8.49 2.11 19.96
N LEU A 267 7.30 1.70 20.44
CA LEU A 267 6.02 2.29 20.03
C LEU A 267 5.92 3.76 20.42
N GLU A 268 6.37 4.12 21.62
CA GLU A 268 6.45 5.53 22.06
C GLU A 268 7.47 6.33 21.25
N ALA A 269 8.60 5.72 20.87
CA ALA A 269 9.58 6.36 19.99
C ALA A 269 8.99 6.65 18.60
N VAL A 270 8.20 5.73 18.03
CA VAL A 270 7.53 5.97 16.74
C VAL A 270 6.54 7.15 16.81
N ARG A 271 5.88 7.37 17.96
CA ARG A 271 4.93 8.49 18.13
C ARG A 271 5.56 9.86 18.03
N VAL A 272 6.82 9.99 18.46
CA VAL A 272 7.52 11.28 18.48
C VAL A 272 8.24 11.61 17.18
N LEU A 273 8.33 10.65 16.24
CA LEU A 273 8.95 10.90 14.93
C LEU A 273 8.24 12.02 14.16
N SER A 274 9.06 12.89 13.57
CA SER A 274 8.65 13.91 12.62
C SER A 274 8.23 13.30 11.28
N THR A 275 7.54 14.09 10.45
CA THR A 275 7.14 13.62 9.12
C THR A 275 8.37 13.40 8.23
N GLU A 276 9.41 14.20 8.44
CA GLU A 276 10.68 14.19 7.74
C GLU A 276 11.46 12.92 8.06
N GLU A 277 11.62 12.56 9.33
CA GLU A 277 12.26 11.31 9.74
C GLU A 277 11.51 10.10 9.18
N ILE A 278 10.17 10.11 9.26
CA ILE A 278 9.35 9.02 8.70
C ILE A 278 9.58 8.86 7.19
N ALA A 279 9.74 9.99 6.47
CA ALA A 279 9.97 9.97 5.03
C ALA A 279 11.30 9.37 4.61
N GLU A 280 12.31 9.40 5.47
CA GLU A 280 13.63 8.82 5.19
C GLU A 280 13.62 7.30 5.31
N PHE A 281 12.80 6.74 6.22
CA PHE A 281 12.78 5.31 6.49
C PHE A 281 11.72 4.53 5.72
N LEU A 282 10.62 5.16 5.34
CA LEU A 282 9.56 4.45 4.63
C LEU A 282 9.99 4.15 3.19
N PRO A 283 9.90 2.88 2.74
CA PRO A 283 10.27 2.53 1.38
C PRO A 283 9.35 3.23 0.38
N ALA A 284 9.89 3.89 -0.63
CA ALA A 284 9.06 4.44 -1.70
C ALA A 284 8.66 3.32 -2.68
N PRO A 285 7.38 3.19 -3.07
CA PRO A 285 7.02 2.35 -4.19
C PRO A 285 7.66 2.90 -5.48
N GLN A 286 7.72 2.06 -6.52
CA GLN A 286 8.19 2.48 -7.83
C GLN A 286 7.30 3.61 -8.39
N ARG A 287 7.90 4.50 -9.19
CA ARG A 287 7.24 5.71 -9.70
C ARG A 287 6.08 5.43 -10.66
N ASP A 288 6.14 4.29 -11.34
CA ASP A 288 5.11 3.79 -12.25
C ASP A 288 3.87 3.24 -11.54
N ALA A 289 3.91 3.06 -10.21
CA ALA A 289 2.75 2.71 -9.39
C ALA A 289 1.58 3.72 -9.56
N TRP A 290 1.88 4.96 -9.94
CA TRP A 290 0.89 5.90 -10.43
C TRP A 290 1.22 6.35 -11.85
N LYS A 291 0.18 6.37 -12.69
CA LYS A 291 0.31 6.63 -14.14
C LYS A 291 1.15 7.85 -14.50
N PHE A 292 1.00 8.95 -13.76
CA PHE A 292 1.68 10.22 -14.05
C PHE A 292 2.75 10.58 -13.02
N ALA A 293 2.99 9.77 -11.98
CA ALA A 293 3.97 10.13 -10.96
C ALA A 293 5.43 10.13 -11.47
N GLY A 294 5.70 9.47 -12.61
CA GLY A 294 6.96 9.60 -13.34
C GLY A 294 7.28 11.04 -13.77
N LEU A 295 6.27 11.90 -13.93
CA LEU A 295 6.43 13.31 -14.33
C LEU A 295 6.65 14.26 -13.15
N LEU A 296 6.68 13.75 -11.91
CA LEU A 296 6.89 14.57 -10.71
C LEU A 296 8.37 14.71 -10.40
N SER A 297 8.76 15.91 -9.95
CA SER A 297 10.04 16.12 -9.29
C SER A 297 10.15 15.23 -8.04
N GLU A 298 11.38 14.84 -7.66
CA GLU A 298 11.62 14.00 -6.47
C GLU A 298 10.94 14.51 -5.19
N PRO A 299 10.97 15.81 -4.85
CA PRO A 299 10.27 16.30 -3.66
C PRO A 299 8.75 16.11 -3.72
N LEU A 300 8.12 16.35 -4.88
CA LEU A 300 6.68 16.18 -5.06
C LEU A 300 6.28 14.72 -5.11
N PHE A 301 7.13 13.85 -5.68
CA PHE A 301 6.93 12.41 -5.65
C PHE A 301 6.95 11.88 -4.21
N ARG A 302 7.97 12.22 -3.40
CA ARG A 302 8.02 11.85 -1.98
C ARG A 302 6.80 12.32 -1.21
N LYS A 303 6.35 13.55 -1.44
CA LYS A 303 5.12 14.08 -0.82
C LYS A 303 3.89 13.28 -1.23
N THR A 304 3.80 12.85 -2.49
CA THR A 304 2.73 11.98 -3.00
C THR A 304 2.74 10.63 -2.30
N VAL A 305 3.91 10.01 -2.14
CA VAL A 305 4.06 8.74 -1.42
C VAL A 305 3.58 8.88 0.02
N LEU A 306 4.05 9.91 0.75
CA LEU A 306 3.64 10.11 2.15
C LEU A 306 2.14 10.38 2.33
N SER A 307 1.56 11.18 1.44
CA SER A 307 0.14 11.57 1.50
C SER A 307 -0.78 10.47 0.99
N ASP A 308 -0.55 10.00 -0.23
CA ASP A 308 -1.52 9.22 -1.00
C ASP A 308 -1.28 7.70 -0.88
N TYR A 309 -0.05 7.27 -0.56
CA TYR A 309 0.26 5.85 -0.30
C TYR A 309 0.19 5.54 1.20
N TYR A 310 0.95 6.29 2.00
CA TYR A 310 1.08 6.04 3.44
C TYR A 310 0.04 6.75 4.31
N HIS A 311 -0.65 7.77 3.79
CA HIS A 311 -1.62 8.57 4.55
C HIS A 311 -1.05 9.06 5.89
N ILE A 312 0.17 9.60 5.85
CA ILE A 312 0.98 9.75 7.06
C ILE A 312 0.34 10.66 8.11
N THR A 313 -0.37 11.70 7.69
CA THR A 313 -1.11 12.59 8.61
C THR A 313 -2.15 11.81 9.41
N GLY A 314 -2.95 10.97 8.74
CA GLY A 314 -3.96 10.15 9.39
C GLY A 314 -3.33 9.07 10.28
N PHE A 315 -2.24 8.45 9.83
CA PHE A 315 -1.46 7.51 10.63
C PHE A 315 -0.99 8.15 11.95
N ARG A 316 -0.35 9.32 11.91
CA ARG A 316 0.19 10.01 13.09
C ARG A 316 -0.91 10.44 14.06
N GLN A 317 -1.97 11.07 13.55
CA GLN A 317 -3.12 11.48 14.38
C GLN A 317 -3.72 10.29 15.12
N ARG A 318 -3.88 9.18 14.41
CA ARG A 318 -4.43 7.95 14.95
C ARG A 318 -3.48 7.33 15.99
N LEU A 319 -2.20 7.17 15.68
CA LEU A 319 -1.22 6.59 16.61
C LEU A 319 -1.05 7.41 17.89
N ALA A 320 -1.11 8.75 17.80
CA ALA A 320 -1.01 9.66 18.94
C ALA A 320 -2.19 9.52 19.91
N GLY A 321 -3.38 9.18 19.42
CA GLY A 321 -4.58 9.00 20.25
C GLY A 321 -4.74 7.61 20.87
N MET A 322 -3.83 6.66 20.60
CA MET A 322 -3.95 5.30 21.11
C MET A 322 -3.38 5.16 22.52
N ALA A 323 -4.02 4.37 23.38
CA ALA A 323 -3.36 3.84 24.56
C ALA A 323 -2.51 2.62 24.18
N VAL A 324 -1.39 2.41 24.89
CA VAL A 324 -0.63 1.15 24.83
C VAL A 324 -0.94 0.37 26.10
N THR A 325 -1.57 -0.79 25.95
CA THR A 325 -2.02 -1.62 27.06
C THR A 325 -1.27 -2.95 27.06
N THR A 326 -0.73 -3.32 28.21
CA THR A 326 -0.02 -4.58 28.38
C THR A 326 -0.99 -5.70 28.73
N LEU A 327 -0.92 -6.80 28.00
CA LEU A 327 -1.70 -8.01 28.27
C LEU A 327 -0.85 -9.06 29.03
N PRO A 328 -1.48 -9.97 29.79
CA PRO A 328 -0.78 -11.04 30.48
C PRO A 328 0.06 -11.89 29.51
N SER A 329 1.30 -12.19 29.90
CA SER A 329 2.20 -13.04 29.12
C SER A 329 1.72 -14.49 29.13
N VAL A 330 1.81 -15.18 27.98
CA VAL A 330 1.45 -16.60 27.87
C VAL A 330 2.70 -17.42 27.56
N SER A 331 3.00 -18.39 28.43
CA SER A 331 3.94 -19.47 28.13
C SER A 331 3.23 -20.43 27.18
N ALA A 332 3.79 -20.71 25.99
CA ALA A 332 3.09 -21.55 25.02
C ALA A 332 2.72 -22.92 25.61
N GLU A 333 1.44 -23.28 25.51
CA GLU A 333 1.01 -24.69 25.50
C GLU A 333 1.64 -25.40 24.30
N PRO A 334 1.90 -26.72 24.41
CA PRO A 334 2.49 -27.49 23.32
C PRO A 334 1.61 -27.44 22.07
N ASP A 335 2.26 -27.35 20.91
CA ASP A 335 1.69 -27.42 19.56
C ASP A 335 0.69 -28.59 19.49
N THR A 336 -0.62 -28.33 19.51
CA THR A 336 -1.59 -29.28 18.97
C THR A 336 -1.47 -29.15 17.46
N GLY A 337 -0.64 -30.00 16.88
CA GLY A 337 -0.61 -30.22 15.44
C GLY A 337 -1.93 -30.83 14.99
N GLU A 338 -2.64 -30.10 14.15
CA GLU A 338 -3.56 -30.60 13.11
C GLU A 338 -3.32 -29.79 11.85
#